data_AF-A0A3D3PH59-F1
#
_entry.id   AF-A0A3D3PH59-F1
#
_cell.length_a   1.000
_cell.length_b   1.000
_cell.length_c   1.000
_cell.angle_alpha   90.00
_cell.angle_beta   90.00
_cell.angle_gamma   90.00
#
_symmetry.space_group_name_H-M   'P 1'
#
loop_
_entity.id
_entity.type
_entity.pdbx_description
1 polymer ?
#
loop_
_entity_poly.entity_id
_entity_poly.type
_entity_poly.pdbx_seq_one_letter_code
_entity_poly.pdbx_strand_id
1 'polypeptide(L)'
;MKRRAQPWLGTLVDITIADALEDDALNACFNVAFARIAEIHQLMSFHDPASDVSRINAALPGTSIEVHLHTCEVLRTALDMKAASDGLFDIGCAGQLVEWGYLPPVHRGAARYRSGQSVLELEAGQRVRKTDASLIDLGGIAKGYAVDQAVAALK
;
A
#
# COMPACT_ATOMS: atom_id res chain seq x y z
N MET A 1 13.27 27.16 -5.99
CA MET A 1 12.94 26.08 -5.05
C MET A 1 11.79 26.47 -4.15
N LYS A 2 10.69 25.72 -4.22
CA LYS A 2 9.50 25.88 -3.36
C LYS A 2 9.17 24.52 -2.74
N ARG A 3 8.71 24.50 -1.48
CA ARG A 3 8.39 23.29 -0.72
C ARG A 3 6.98 23.37 -0.14
N ARG A 4 6.26 22.25 -0.15
CA ARG A 4 4.96 22.08 0.52
C ARG A 4 4.92 20.73 1.23
N ALA A 5 4.10 20.64 2.27
CA ALA A 5 3.91 19.42 3.06
C ALA A 5 2.42 19.13 3.26
N GLN A 6 2.04 17.86 3.23
CA GLN A 6 0.70 17.39 3.61
C GLN A 6 0.79 16.09 4.44
N PRO A 7 -0.15 15.83 5.37
CA PRO A 7 -0.17 14.60 6.14
C PRO A 7 -0.77 13.44 5.33
N TRP A 8 0.04 12.43 5.02
CA TRP A 8 -0.37 11.23 4.29
C TRP A 8 0.44 10.01 4.74
N LEU A 9 -0.07 8.79 4.49
CA LEU A 9 0.68 7.53 4.73
C LEU A 9 1.16 7.38 6.19
N GLY A 10 0.43 7.97 7.14
CA GLY A 10 0.78 7.98 8.57
C GLY A 10 1.97 8.87 8.93
N THR A 11 2.34 9.83 8.08
CA THR A 11 3.47 10.75 8.30
C THR A 11 3.26 12.09 7.57
N LEU A 12 4.26 12.98 7.61
CA LEU A 12 4.30 14.18 6.76
C LEU A 12 5.01 13.84 5.45
N VAL A 13 4.36 14.15 4.33
CA VAL A 13 4.93 14.03 3.00
C VAL A 13 5.34 15.41 2.51
N ASP A 14 6.64 15.58 2.30
CA ASP A 14 7.25 16.81 1.80
C ASP A 14 7.57 16.68 0.31
N ILE A 15 7.15 17.66 -0.48
CA ILE A 15 7.48 17.76 -1.90
C ILE A 15 8.22 19.08 -2.12
N THR A 16 9.34 19.02 -2.83
CA THR A 16 10.14 20.19 -3.21
C THR A 16 10.29 20.24 -4.72
N ILE A 17 9.91 21.37 -5.32
CA ILE A 17 10.08 21.62 -6.75
C ILE A 17 11.17 22.69 -6.90
N ALA A 18 12.24 22.33 -7.60
CA ALA A 18 13.39 23.21 -7.80
C ALA A 18 13.20 24.18 -8.97
N ASP A 19 12.45 23.75 -9.99
CA ASP A 19 12.23 24.46 -11.24
C ASP A 19 11.62 25.86 -11.04
N ALA A 20 12.02 26.78 -11.91
CA ALA A 20 11.44 28.12 -11.98
C ALA A 20 10.17 28.07 -12.84
N LEU A 21 9.03 27.93 -12.17
CA LEU A 21 7.70 27.90 -12.78
C LEU A 21 6.89 29.12 -12.32
N GLU A 22 5.98 29.57 -13.18
CA GLU A 22 4.92 30.50 -12.78
C GLU A 22 4.03 29.88 -11.68
N ASP A 23 3.41 30.72 -10.84
CA ASP A 23 2.69 30.27 -9.64
C ASP A 23 1.59 29.24 -9.95
N ASP A 24 0.85 29.41 -11.06
CA ASP A 24 -0.22 28.48 -11.46
C ASP A 24 0.33 27.10 -11.87
N ALA A 25 1.42 27.07 -12.64
CA ALA A 25 2.07 25.83 -13.03
C ALA A 25 2.67 25.11 -11.82
N LEU A 26 3.31 25.85 -10.93
CA LEU A 26 3.84 25.32 -9.67
C LEU A 26 2.73 24.73 -8.79
N ASN A 27 1.59 25.42 -8.68
CA ASN A 27 0.42 24.93 -7.96
C ASN A 27 -0.11 23.63 -8.54
N ALA A 28 -0.22 23.55 -9.87
CA ALA A 28 -0.65 22.34 -10.57
C ALA A 28 0.28 21.15 -10.29
N CYS A 29 1.61 21.35 -10.32
CA CYS A 29 2.59 20.32 -9.99
C CYS A 29 2.43 19.80 -8.55
N PHE A 30 2.29 20.69 -7.56
CA PHE A 30 2.05 20.24 -6.18
C PHE A 30 0.73 19.46 -6.06
N ASN A 31 -0.33 19.95 -6.68
CA ASN A 31 -1.65 19.32 -6.61
C ASN A 31 -1.64 17.91 -7.20
N VAL A 32 -1.04 17.73 -8.39
CA VAL A 32 -1.01 16.41 -9.04
C VAL A 32 -0.15 15.42 -8.26
N ALA A 33 0.98 15.86 -7.71
CA ALA A 33 1.86 14.99 -6.94
C ALA A 33 1.23 14.56 -5.61
N PHE A 34 0.63 15.50 -4.87
CA PHE A 34 -0.11 15.15 -3.65
C PHE A 34 -1.35 14.30 -3.92
N ALA A 35 -2.05 14.51 -5.05
CA ALA A 35 -3.19 13.69 -5.43
C ALA A 35 -2.78 12.22 -5.62
N ARG A 36 -1.61 11.94 -6.21
CA ARG A 36 -1.09 10.56 -6.31
C ARG A 36 -0.76 9.95 -4.96
N ILE A 37 -0.11 10.71 -4.08
CA ILE A 37 0.15 10.24 -2.70
C ILE A 37 -1.16 9.91 -1.98
N ALA A 38 -2.18 10.76 -2.10
CA ALA A 38 -3.48 10.58 -1.48
C ALA A 38 -4.22 9.34 -2.04
N GLU A 39 -4.19 9.14 -3.35
CA GLU A 39 -4.75 7.96 -4.02
C GLU A 39 -4.13 6.66 -3.49
N ILE A 40 -2.80 6.57 -3.44
CA ILE A 40 -2.10 5.39 -2.90
C ILE A 40 -2.41 5.18 -1.41
N HIS A 41 -2.50 6.26 -0.64
CA HIS A 41 -2.90 6.19 0.76
C HIS A 41 -4.30 5.58 0.92
N GLN A 42 -5.29 6.06 0.17
CA GLN A 42 -6.67 5.57 0.24
C GLN A 42 -6.77 4.10 -0.18
N LEU A 43 -6.07 3.71 -1.24
CA LEU A 43 -6.09 2.34 -1.75
C LEU A 43 -5.44 1.33 -0.80
N MET A 44 -4.37 1.72 -0.11
CA MET A 44 -3.50 0.78 0.62
C MET A 44 -3.46 0.99 2.14
N SER A 45 -4.29 1.88 2.68
CA SER A 45 -4.36 2.10 4.13
C SER A 45 -4.92 0.88 4.86
N PHE A 46 -4.20 0.37 5.85
CA PHE A 46 -4.72 -0.64 6.77
C PHE A 46 -5.88 -0.10 7.63
N HIS A 47 -6.00 1.22 7.78
CA HIS A 47 -6.95 1.87 8.69
C HIS A 47 -8.25 2.29 8.00
N ASP A 48 -8.25 2.44 6.68
CA ASP A 48 -9.44 2.84 5.93
C ASP A 48 -10.24 1.58 5.56
N PRO A 49 -11.48 1.41 6.04
CA PRO A 49 -12.29 0.23 5.74
C PRO A 49 -12.66 0.11 4.25
N ALA A 50 -12.57 1.19 3.47
CA ALA A 50 -12.83 1.18 2.03
C ALA A 50 -11.60 0.79 1.20
N SER A 51 -10.40 0.71 1.80
CA SER A 51 -9.16 0.40 1.09
C SER A 51 -9.15 -1.03 0.54
N ASP A 52 -8.34 -1.27 -0.48
CA ASP A 52 -8.12 -2.61 -1.00
C ASP A 52 -7.52 -3.53 0.07
N VAL A 53 -6.57 -3.03 0.87
CA VAL A 53 -5.95 -3.79 1.96
C VAL A 53 -6.99 -4.24 2.99
N SER A 54 -7.89 -3.34 3.41
CA SER A 54 -8.95 -3.66 4.36
C SER A 54 -9.94 -4.66 3.79
N ARG A 55 -10.32 -4.53 2.51
CA ARG A 55 -11.21 -5.50 1.84
C ARG A 55 -10.58 -6.88 1.71
N ILE A 56 -9.28 -6.94 1.37
CA ILE A 56 -8.52 -8.21 1.33
C ILE A 56 -8.43 -8.84 2.74
N ASN A 57 -8.21 -8.03 3.77
CA ASN A 57 -8.12 -8.51 5.16
C ASN A 57 -9.46 -8.99 5.72
N ALA A 58 -10.57 -8.41 5.26
CA ALA A 58 -11.92 -8.82 5.66
C ALA A 58 -12.43 -10.06 4.91
N ALA A 59 -11.83 -10.39 3.76
CA ALA A 59 -12.25 -11.50 2.91
C ALA A 59 -11.98 -12.86 3.55
N LEU A 60 -12.85 -13.84 3.25
CA LEU A 60 -12.62 -15.23 3.64
C LEU A 60 -11.60 -15.89 2.69
N PRO A 61 -10.85 -16.91 3.16
CA PRO A 61 -10.05 -17.75 2.28
C PRO A 61 -10.91 -18.33 1.15
N GLY A 62 -10.35 -18.36 -0.06
CA GLY A 62 -11.03 -18.75 -1.30
C GLY A 62 -11.74 -17.59 -2.02
N THR A 63 -11.90 -16.42 -1.40
CA THR A 63 -12.54 -15.27 -2.05
C THR A 63 -11.57 -14.56 -2.99
N SER A 64 -12.02 -14.32 -4.22
CA SER A 64 -11.37 -13.40 -5.18
C SER A 64 -11.88 -11.98 -4.99
N ILE A 65 -10.96 -11.03 -4.85
CA ILE A 65 -11.23 -9.60 -4.69
C ILE A 65 -10.64 -8.87 -5.90
N GLU A 66 -11.46 -8.05 -6.56
CA GLU A 66 -10.97 -7.07 -7.54
C GLU A 66 -10.39 -5.87 -6.81
N VAL A 67 -9.17 -5.48 -7.13
CA VAL A 67 -8.41 -4.39 -6.51
C VAL A 67 -8.04 -3.35 -7.56
N HIS A 68 -7.58 -2.18 -7.13
CA HIS A 68 -7.07 -1.18 -8.04
C HIS A 68 -5.74 -1.62 -8.67
N LEU A 69 -5.44 -1.14 -9.89
CA LEU A 69 -4.20 -1.44 -10.62
C LEU A 69 -2.96 -1.18 -9.77
N HIS A 70 -2.92 -0.02 -9.11
CA HIS A 70 -1.83 0.34 -8.20
C HIS A 70 -1.62 -0.70 -7.09
N THR A 71 -2.70 -1.15 -6.45
CA THR A 71 -2.62 -2.20 -5.42
C THR A 71 -2.14 -3.51 -6.02
N CYS A 72 -2.63 -3.89 -7.19
CA CYS A 72 -2.19 -5.10 -7.88
C CYS A 72 -0.69 -5.05 -8.22
N GLU A 73 -0.17 -3.91 -8.65
CA GLU A 73 1.26 -3.72 -8.91
C GLU A 73 2.11 -3.85 -7.65
N VAL A 74 1.69 -3.21 -6.54
CA VAL A 74 2.39 -3.32 -5.26
C VAL A 74 2.36 -4.74 -4.72
N LEU A 75 1.23 -5.44 -4.83
CA LEU A 75 1.12 -6.84 -4.40
C LEU A 75 2.03 -7.75 -5.23
N ARG A 76 2.10 -7.55 -6.54
CA ARG A 76 3.04 -8.29 -7.40
C ARG A 76 4.49 -8.07 -6.99
N THR A 77 4.90 -6.81 -6.84
CA THR A 77 6.27 -6.48 -6.38
C THR A 77 6.55 -7.06 -5.00
N ALA A 78 5.58 -7.03 -4.09
CA ALA A 78 5.72 -7.61 -2.75
C ALA A 78 5.92 -9.13 -2.79
N LEU A 79 5.20 -9.85 -3.65
CA LEU A 79 5.37 -11.30 -3.85
C LEU A 79 6.73 -11.61 -4.50
N ASP A 80 7.15 -10.81 -5.48
CA ASP A 80 8.48 -10.93 -6.10
C ASP A 80 9.60 -10.70 -5.07
N MET A 81 9.48 -9.68 -4.23
CA MET A 81 10.42 -9.39 -3.14
C MET A 81 10.45 -10.51 -2.09
N LYS A 82 9.29 -11.08 -1.75
CA LYS A 82 9.21 -12.24 -0.86
C LYS A 82 9.99 -13.43 -1.41
N ALA A 83 9.81 -13.74 -2.69
CA ALA A 83 10.54 -14.82 -3.36
C ALA A 83 12.04 -14.52 -3.44
N ALA A 84 12.43 -13.32 -3.84
CA ALA A 84 13.83 -12.91 -3.99
C ALA A 84 14.61 -12.82 -2.67
N SER A 85 13.90 -12.70 -1.54
CA SER A 85 14.47 -12.58 -0.20
C SER A 85 14.31 -13.84 0.65
N ASP A 86 13.95 -14.98 0.06
CA ASP A 86 13.68 -16.24 0.78
C ASP A 86 12.69 -16.07 1.95
N GLY A 87 11.69 -15.21 1.78
CA GLY A 87 10.66 -14.95 2.79
C GLY A 87 11.01 -13.93 3.86
N LEU A 88 12.15 -13.23 3.76
CA LEU A 88 12.53 -12.16 4.69
C LEU A 88 11.62 -10.92 4.55
N PHE A 89 11.25 -10.56 3.32
CA PHE A 89 10.19 -9.60 3.07
C PHE A 89 8.84 -10.32 3.00
N ASP A 90 7.93 -10.05 3.94
CA ASP A 90 6.63 -10.74 3.99
C ASP A 90 5.49 -9.80 4.39
N ILE A 91 4.59 -9.54 3.45
CA ILE A 91 3.38 -8.72 3.71
C ILE A 91 2.37 -9.43 4.61
N GLY A 92 2.47 -10.75 4.81
CA GLY A 92 1.60 -11.53 5.70
C GLY A 92 1.89 -11.33 7.20
N CYS A 93 2.87 -10.50 7.57
CA CYS A 93 3.24 -10.25 8.96
C CYS A 93 2.24 -9.40 9.75
N ALA A 94 1.19 -8.86 9.12
CA ALA A 94 0.27 -7.92 9.75
C ALA A 94 -0.41 -8.46 11.01
N GLY A 95 -0.71 -9.77 11.08
CA GLY A 95 -1.21 -10.38 12.30
C GLY A 95 -0.26 -10.20 13.50
N GLN A 96 1.04 -10.39 13.27
CA GLN A 96 2.05 -10.16 14.31
C GLN A 96 2.19 -8.68 14.68
N LEU A 97 2.05 -7.78 13.69
CA LEU A 97 2.07 -6.33 13.93
C LEU A 97 0.87 -5.87 14.78
N VAL A 98 -0.30 -6.49 14.60
CA VAL A 98 -1.49 -6.27 15.44
C VAL A 98 -1.22 -6.78 16.87
N GLU A 99 -0.66 -7.98 17.03
CA GLU A 99 -0.30 -8.54 18.35
C GLU A 99 0.70 -7.65 19.11
N TRP A 100 1.65 -7.04 18.40
CA TRP A 100 2.63 -6.10 18.98
C TRP A 100 2.09 -4.68 19.21
N GLY A 101 0.86 -4.39 18.76
CA GLY A 101 0.24 -3.06 18.91
C GLY A 101 0.72 -2.00 17.93
N TYR A 102 1.37 -2.39 16.83
CA TYR A 102 1.75 -1.47 15.74
C TYR A 102 0.60 -1.21 14.74
N LEU A 103 -0.35 -2.14 14.65
CA LEU A 103 -1.56 -2.01 13.85
C LEU A 103 -2.81 -2.09 14.75
N PRO A 104 -3.94 -1.48 14.35
CA PRO A 104 -5.16 -1.51 15.15
C PRO A 104 -5.68 -2.94 15.33
N PRO A 105 -6.32 -3.24 16.47
CA PRO A 105 -6.87 -4.56 16.73
C PRO A 105 -7.92 -4.92 15.69
N VAL A 106 -7.87 -6.17 15.21
CA VAL A 106 -8.87 -6.73 14.29
C VAL A 106 -9.71 -7.74 15.06
N HIS A 107 -11.04 -7.61 14.99
CA HIS A 107 -11.97 -8.41 15.82
C HIS A 107 -12.16 -9.86 15.34
N ARG A 108 -11.54 -10.27 14.24
CA ARG A 108 -11.59 -11.65 13.72
C ARG A 108 -10.32 -12.40 14.10
N GLY A 109 -10.45 -13.71 14.36
CA GLY A 109 -9.31 -14.60 14.56
C GLY A 109 -8.47 -14.70 13.29
N ALA A 110 -7.46 -13.85 13.19
CA ALA A 110 -6.46 -13.93 12.13
C ALA A 110 -5.63 -15.21 12.31
N ALA A 111 -5.23 -15.83 11.20
CA ALA A 111 -4.26 -16.92 11.27
C ALA A 111 -2.96 -16.40 11.92
N ARG A 112 -2.33 -17.25 12.74
CA ARG A 112 -1.03 -16.93 13.32
C ARG A 112 -0.01 -16.76 12.19
N TYR A 113 0.75 -15.67 12.25
CA TYR A 113 1.79 -15.41 11.27
C TYR A 113 2.78 -16.59 11.18
N ARG A 114 3.04 -17.01 9.94
CA ARG A 114 4.11 -17.96 9.58
C ARG A 114 4.87 -17.37 8.41
N SER A 115 6.14 -17.05 8.63
CA SER A 115 7.01 -16.54 7.58
C SER A 115 7.02 -17.49 6.38
N GLY A 116 6.94 -16.92 5.18
CA GLY A 116 6.94 -17.68 3.93
C GLY A 116 5.59 -18.28 3.54
N GLN A 117 4.59 -18.30 4.43
CA GLN A 117 3.26 -18.81 4.10
C GLN A 117 2.61 -17.95 3.00
N SER A 118 2.02 -18.60 1.99
CA SER A 118 1.24 -17.88 0.97
C SER A 118 -0.08 -17.39 1.58
N VAL A 119 -0.32 -16.08 1.51
CA VAL A 119 -1.53 -15.43 2.04
C VAL A 119 -2.46 -14.91 0.94
N LEU A 120 -1.95 -14.83 -0.29
CA LEU A 120 -2.64 -14.33 -1.48
C LEU A 120 -2.07 -15.00 -2.73
N GLU A 121 -2.91 -15.11 -3.75
CA GLU A 121 -2.52 -15.46 -5.12
C GLU A 121 -3.02 -14.38 -6.08
N LEU A 122 -2.17 -13.97 -7.03
CA LEU A 122 -2.59 -13.07 -8.10
C LEU A 122 -3.34 -13.88 -9.17
N GLU A 123 -4.48 -13.35 -9.59
CA GLU A 123 -5.28 -13.89 -10.69
C GLU A 123 -5.15 -13.01 -11.94
N ALA A 124 -5.76 -13.42 -13.05
CA ALA A 124 -5.76 -12.63 -14.27
C ALA A 124 -6.47 -11.27 -14.07
N GLY A 125 -5.87 -10.20 -14.62
CA GLY A 125 -6.35 -8.83 -14.46
C GLY A 125 -5.96 -8.24 -13.11
N GLN A 126 -6.87 -7.47 -12.50
CA GLN A 126 -6.64 -6.81 -11.22
C GLN A 126 -7.36 -7.57 -10.09
N ARG A 127 -7.21 -8.90 -10.06
CA ARG A 127 -7.86 -9.77 -9.07
C ARG A 127 -6.84 -10.49 -8.21
N VAL A 128 -7.16 -10.62 -6.93
CA VAL A 128 -6.35 -11.34 -5.96
C VAL A 128 -7.23 -12.32 -5.19
N ARG A 129 -6.78 -13.55 -5.06
CA ARG A 129 -7.46 -14.58 -4.27
C ARG A 129 -6.83 -14.67 -2.90
N LYS A 130 -7.65 -14.54 -1.85
CA LYS A 130 -7.25 -14.79 -0.47
C LYS A 130 -7.04 -16.28 -0.28
N THR A 131 -5.84 -16.73 0.11
CA THR A 131 -5.56 -18.17 0.28
C THR A 131 -5.62 -18.61 1.73
N ASP A 132 -5.49 -17.69 2.68
CA ASP A 132 -5.40 -17.96 4.11
C ASP A 132 -6.05 -16.84 4.94
N ALA A 133 -6.39 -17.12 6.20
CA ALA A 133 -7.01 -16.13 7.11
C ALA A 133 -6.02 -15.11 7.70
N SER A 134 -4.76 -15.11 7.26
CA SER A 134 -3.74 -14.14 7.64
C SER A 134 -4.08 -12.74 7.19
N LEU A 135 -3.69 -11.73 7.97
CA LEU A 135 -3.78 -10.33 7.58
C LEU A 135 -2.57 -9.95 6.69
N ILE A 136 -2.76 -8.98 5.80
CA ILE A 136 -1.68 -8.34 5.05
C ILE A 136 -1.47 -6.90 5.50
N ASP A 137 -0.24 -6.42 5.37
CA ASP A 137 0.15 -5.02 5.49
C ASP A 137 1.09 -4.65 4.34
N LEU A 138 0.92 -3.45 3.80
CA LEU A 138 1.75 -2.92 2.71
C LEU A 138 2.67 -1.78 3.17
N GLY A 139 2.76 -1.51 4.49
CA GLY A 139 3.56 -0.43 5.05
C GLY A 139 5.05 -0.50 4.68
N GLY A 140 5.58 -1.71 4.44
CA GLY A 140 6.96 -1.94 4.02
C GLY A 140 7.28 -1.61 2.54
N ILE A 141 6.28 -1.28 1.71
CA ILE A 141 6.48 -1.06 0.27
C ILE A 141 5.62 0.09 -0.32
N ALA A 142 4.42 0.32 0.20
CA ALA A 142 3.46 1.28 -0.36
C ALA A 142 3.97 2.72 -0.39
N LYS A 143 4.81 3.13 0.59
CA LYS A 143 5.36 4.48 0.66
C LYS A 143 6.33 4.76 -0.50
N GLY A 144 7.21 3.81 -0.80
CA GLY A 144 8.14 3.92 -1.94
C GLY A 144 7.38 4.04 -3.24
N TYR A 145 6.38 3.16 -3.43
CA TYR A 145 5.51 3.21 -4.59
C TYR A 145 4.76 4.55 -4.73
N ALA A 146 4.24 5.10 -3.62
CA ALA A 146 3.58 6.41 -3.64
C ALA A 146 4.52 7.52 -4.10
N VAL A 147 5.78 7.52 -3.66
CA VAL A 147 6.79 8.47 -4.13
C VAL A 147 7.05 8.29 -5.64
N ASP A 148 7.18 7.05 -6.11
CA ASP A 148 7.39 6.77 -7.54
C ASP A 148 6.24 7.32 -8.39
N GLN A 149 4.98 7.12 -7.97
CA GLN A 149 3.81 7.64 -8.67
C GLN A 149 3.73 9.17 -8.63
N ALA A 150 4.09 9.80 -7.51
CA ALA A 150 4.13 11.25 -7.40
C ALA A 150 5.20 11.86 -8.32
N VAL A 151 6.38 11.25 -8.40
CA VAL A 151 7.46 11.67 -9.31
C VAL A 151 7.05 11.45 -10.77
N ALA A 152 6.41 10.32 -11.09
CA ALA A 152 5.93 10.04 -12.44
C ALA A 152 4.88 11.08 -12.91
N ALA A 153 4.02 11.55 -12.01
CA ALA A 153 3.01 12.56 -12.32
C ALA A 153 3.56 13.98 -12.53
N LEU A 154 4.84 14.21 -12.22
CA LEU A 154 5.54 15.49 -12.43
C LEU A 154 6.33 15.53 -13.75
N LYS A 155 6.43 14.41 -14.48
CA LYS A 155 7.09 14.32 -15.79
C LYS A 155 6.12 14.66 -16.91
#